data_AF-A0A930MEW5-F1
#
_entry.id   AF-A0A930MEW5-F1
#
_cell.length_a   1.000
_cell.length_b   1.000
_cell.length_c   1.000
_cell.angle_alpha   90.00
_cell.angle_beta   90.00
_cell.angle_gamma   90.00
#
_symmetry.space_group_name_H-M   'P 1'
#
loop_
_entity.id
_entity.type
_entity.pdbx_description
1 polymer ?
#
loop_
_entity_poly.entity_id
_entity_poly.type
_entity_poly.pdbx_seq_one_letter_code
_entity_poly.pdbx_strand_id
1 'polypeptide(L)'
;MTRGTVSAVVTTVRRGQKYAEANRALAARMAAELGIPNVPRGSASLDEMRTAYGVDAVLVARRGLLTAVTAEGELFFHPGMAHLRIKNLRSGQGDHLVHALGLTEGMCVLDCTLGTGADAIIESFAVGATGSVTALEANPIIAAVIGDGLAHATGDNYEMHAAMRRISVHAADALDYLCAQADGSYDAVYFDPMFRRPVH
;
A
#
# COMPACT_ATOMS: atom_id res chain seq x y z
N MET A 1 18.66 8.62 9.80
CA MET A 1 18.85 8.69 8.33
C MET A 1 17.87 9.68 7.73
N THR A 2 18.31 10.52 6.80
CA THR A 2 17.46 11.45 6.05
C THR A 2 16.47 10.67 5.21
N ARG A 3 15.16 10.80 5.50
CA ARG A 3 14.11 10.43 4.52
C ARG A 3 14.50 11.10 3.21
N GLY A 4 14.80 10.31 2.17
CA GLY A 4 15.03 10.85 0.84
C GLY A 4 13.83 11.73 0.46
N THR A 5 14.08 12.89 -0.13
CA THR A 5 13.00 13.77 -0.58
C THR A 5 12.16 13.01 -1.60
N VAL A 6 10.85 12.90 -1.36
CA VAL A 6 9.94 12.24 -2.29
C VAL A 6 9.84 13.08 -3.56
N SER A 7 10.32 12.55 -4.67
CA SER A 7 10.28 13.20 -5.99
C SER A 7 8.89 13.05 -6.62
N ALA A 8 7.91 13.77 -6.08
CA ALA A 8 6.54 13.72 -6.57
C ALA A 8 5.78 15.02 -6.36
N VAL A 9 4.68 15.18 -7.09
CA VAL A 9 3.59 16.11 -6.76
C VAL A 9 2.28 15.34 -6.66
N VAL A 10 1.30 15.86 -5.94
CA VAL A 10 -0.05 15.29 -5.88
C VAL A 10 -1.08 16.24 -6.47
N THR A 11 -2.06 15.68 -7.16
CA THR A 11 -3.17 16.41 -7.81
C THR A 11 -4.46 15.57 -7.75
N THR A 12 -5.56 16.15 -8.20
CA THR A 12 -6.85 15.47 -8.43
C THR A 12 -7.09 15.20 -9.92
N VAL A 13 -8.19 14.54 -10.28
CA VAL A 13 -8.60 14.34 -11.70
C VAL A 13 -9.10 15.64 -12.37
N ARG A 14 -8.99 15.74 -13.71
CA ARG A 14 -9.42 16.92 -14.49
C ARG A 14 -10.94 17.16 -14.42
N ARG A 15 -11.73 16.09 -14.40
CA ARG A 15 -13.20 16.13 -14.44
C ARG A 15 -13.76 15.05 -13.53
N GLY A 16 -14.87 15.34 -12.85
CA GLY A 16 -15.59 14.39 -12.00
C GLY A 16 -16.09 15.03 -10.72
N GLN A 17 -17.35 15.43 -10.69
CA GLN A 17 -17.97 16.08 -9.53
C GLN A 17 -18.28 15.09 -8.40
N LYS A 18 -18.65 13.85 -8.73
CA LYS A 18 -19.09 12.83 -7.75
C LYS A 18 -18.09 12.60 -6.60
N TYR A 19 -16.79 12.71 -6.88
CA TYR A 19 -15.71 12.50 -5.89
C TYR A 19 -14.87 13.75 -5.65
N ALA A 20 -15.35 14.94 -6.03
CA ALA A 20 -14.51 16.15 -6.01
C ALA A 20 -13.97 16.47 -4.61
N GLU A 21 -14.82 16.37 -3.58
CA GLU A 21 -14.43 16.60 -2.19
C GLU A 21 -13.48 15.52 -1.68
N ALA A 22 -13.85 14.25 -1.83
CA ALA A 22 -13.01 13.12 -1.43
C ALA A 22 -11.62 13.16 -2.09
N ASN A 23 -11.54 13.49 -3.38
CA ASN A 23 -10.26 13.60 -4.09
C ASN A 23 -9.43 14.78 -3.56
N ARG A 24 -10.05 15.93 -3.26
CA ARG A 24 -9.32 17.08 -2.69
C ARG A 24 -8.80 16.78 -1.29
N ALA A 25 -9.61 16.15 -0.44
CA ALA A 25 -9.21 15.74 0.90
C ALA A 25 -8.06 14.73 0.84
N LEU A 26 -8.17 13.72 -0.04
CA LEU A 26 -7.10 12.74 -0.26
C LEU A 26 -5.81 13.40 -0.76
N ALA A 27 -5.87 14.28 -1.77
CA ALA A 27 -4.70 14.97 -2.29
C ALA A 27 -4.02 15.85 -1.22
N ALA A 28 -4.80 16.58 -0.42
CA ALA A 28 -4.26 17.41 0.67
C ALA A 28 -3.61 16.56 1.77
N ARG A 29 -4.24 15.44 2.14
CA ARG A 29 -3.69 14.50 3.12
C ARG A 29 -2.37 13.90 2.64
N MET A 30 -2.33 13.40 1.40
CA MET A 30 -1.11 12.83 0.80
C MET A 30 0.02 13.85 0.68
N ALA A 31 -0.30 15.10 0.33
CA ALA A 31 0.68 16.18 0.29
C ALA A 31 1.35 16.39 1.67
N ALA A 32 0.54 16.41 2.74
CA ALA A 32 1.02 16.58 4.10
C ALA A 32 1.82 15.37 4.60
N GLU A 33 1.32 14.16 4.38
CA GLU A 33 1.98 12.91 4.83
C GLU A 33 3.33 12.67 4.14
N LEU A 34 3.43 12.97 2.84
CA LEU A 34 4.65 12.76 2.04
C LEU A 34 5.56 13.99 1.99
N GLY A 35 5.09 15.16 2.44
CA GLY A 35 5.84 16.41 2.33
C GLY A 35 6.03 16.88 0.88
N ILE A 36 5.05 16.65 0.01
CA ILE A 36 5.11 16.97 -1.43
C ILE A 36 4.10 18.07 -1.81
N PRO A 37 4.33 18.83 -2.91
CA PRO A 37 3.39 19.85 -3.37
C PRO A 37 2.03 19.28 -3.79
N ASN A 38 0.95 19.90 -3.32
CA ASN A 38 -0.41 19.71 -3.87
C ASN A 38 -0.65 20.75 -4.98
N VAL A 39 -0.71 20.28 -6.23
CA VAL A 39 -0.76 21.16 -7.40
C VAL A 39 -2.11 21.09 -8.11
N PRO A 40 -2.58 22.20 -8.70
CA PRO A 40 -3.80 22.19 -9.50
C PRO A 40 -3.67 21.26 -10.71
N ARG A 41 -4.72 20.49 -11.02
CA ARG A 41 -4.68 19.56 -12.14
C ARG A 41 -4.53 20.26 -13.51
N GLY A 42 -5.24 21.37 -13.72
CA GLY A 42 -5.21 22.10 -14.99
C GLY A 42 -5.54 21.23 -16.23
N SER A 43 -5.02 21.64 -17.38
CA SER A 43 -5.21 20.96 -18.68
C SER A 43 -4.01 20.13 -19.15
N ALA A 44 -2.85 20.26 -18.52
CA ALA A 44 -1.61 19.56 -18.89
C ALA A 44 -1.76 18.03 -18.80
N SER A 45 -1.07 17.23 -19.60
CA SER A 45 -0.98 15.77 -19.40
C SER A 45 -0.25 15.47 -18.07
N LEU A 46 -0.34 14.24 -17.54
CA LEU A 46 0.40 13.89 -16.31
C LEU A 46 1.92 13.88 -16.56
N ASP A 47 2.34 13.54 -17.77
CA ASP A 47 3.75 13.57 -18.18
C ASP A 47 4.29 15.00 -18.35
N GLU A 48 3.48 15.89 -18.91
CA GLU A 48 3.76 17.33 -18.93
C GLU A 48 3.90 17.89 -17.50
N MET A 49 3.07 17.43 -16.55
CA MET A 49 3.22 17.82 -15.15
C MET A 49 4.52 17.28 -14.53
N ARG A 50 4.87 16.01 -14.74
CA ARG A 50 6.15 15.45 -14.28
C ARG A 50 7.33 16.31 -14.77
N THR A 51 7.33 16.63 -16.06
CA THR A 51 8.38 17.44 -16.69
C THR A 51 8.40 18.87 -16.13
N ALA A 52 7.24 19.53 -16.02
CA ALA A 52 7.14 20.92 -15.55
C ALA A 52 7.56 21.09 -14.09
N TYR A 53 7.26 20.11 -13.23
CA TYR A 53 7.65 20.14 -11.82
C TYR A 53 9.01 19.47 -11.56
N GLY A 54 9.61 18.82 -12.56
CA GLY A 54 10.90 18.12 -12.42
C GLY A 54 10.84 16.96 -11.42
N VAL A 55 9.76 16.18 -11.45
CA VAL A 55 9.50 15.09 -10.49
C VAL A 55 9.35 13.73 -11.17
N ASP A 56 9.68 12.67 -10.44
CA ASP A 56 9.61 11.28 -10.92
C ASP A 56 8.18 10.72 -10.90
N ALA A 57 7.27 11.29 -10.11
CA ALA A 57 5.89 10.82 -10.06
C ALA A 57 4.86 11.94 -9.93
N VAL A 58 3.67 11.69 -10.48
CA VAL A 58 2.47 12.47 -10.17
C VAL A 58 1.47 11.54 -9.49
N LEU A 59 1.15 11.84 -8.24
CA LEU A 59 0.07 11.17 -7.51
C LEU A 59 -1.27 11.80 -7.88
N VAL A 60 -2.25 10.98 -8.20
CA VAL A 60 -3.57 11.40 -8.64
C VAL A 60 -4.63 10.82 -7.71
N ALA A 61 -5.33 11.69 -7.00
CA ALA A 61 -6.53 11.33 -6.27
C ALA A 61 -7.70 11.15 -7.26
N ARG A 62 -8.15 9.90 -7.43
CA ARG A 62 -9.17 9.49 -8.38
C ARG A 62 -10.16 8.53 -7.72
N ARG A 63 -11.44 8.90 -7.75
CA ARG A 63 -12.54 8.10 -7.17
C ARG A 63 -12.33 7.78 -5.68
N GLY A 64 -11.71 8.70 -4.94
CA GLY A 64 -11.41 8.52 -3.52
C GLY A 64 -10.23 7.59 -3.22
N LEU A 65 -9.45 7.19 -4.24
CA LEU A 65 -8.23 6.40 -4.09
C LEU A 65 -7.04 7.08 -4.77
N LEU A 66 -5.85 6.68 -4.37
CA LEU A 66 -4.60 7.18 -4.92
C LEU A 66 -4.11 6.32 -6.10
N THR A 67 -3.51 6.97 -7.09
CA THR A 67 -2.78 6.33 -8.20
C THR A 67 -1.49 7.10 -8.41
N ALA A 68 -0.36 6.42 -8.54
CA ALA A 68 0.90 7.05 -8.95
C ALA A 68 1.11 6.88 -10.45
N VAL A 69 1.53 7.94 -11.12
CA VAL A 69 1.89 7.91 -12.54
C VAL A 69 3.36 8.29 -12.70
N THR A 70 4.11 7.41 -13.34
CA THR A 70 5.57 7.48 -13.57
C THR A 70 5.87 7.35 -15.07
N ALA A 71 7.14 7.31 -15.47
CA ALA A 71 7.54 7.10 -16.86
C ALA A 71 7.36 5.63 -17.24
N GLU A 72 7.49 4.76 -16.24
CA GLU A 72 7.46 3.31 -16.34
C GLU A 72 6.03 2.79 -16.35
N GLY A 73 5.07 3.56 -15.84
CA GLY A 73 3.65 3.24 -15.88
C GLY A 73 2.86 3.81 -14.70
N GLU A 74 1.67 3.23 -14.49
CA GLU A 74 0.78 3.58 -13.41
C GLU A 74 0.79 2.52 -12.31
N LEU A 75 0.80 2.96 -11.05
CA LEU A 75 0.58 2.13 -9.88
C LEU A 75 -0.74 2.52 -9.23
N PHE A 76 -1.63 1.55 -9.05
CA PHE A 76 -2.89 1.69 -8.32
C PHE A 76 -3.10 0.46 -7.44
N PHE A 77 -3.94 0.60 -6.42
CA PHE A 77 -4.26 -0.52 -5.56
C PHE A 77 -5.17 -1.54 -6.25
N HIS A 78 -4.76 -2.81 -6.21
CA HIS A 78 -5.59 -3.96 -6.59
C HIS A 78 -5.27 -5.11 -5.61
N PRO A 79 -6.27 -5.81 -5.05
CA PRO A 79 -6.05 -6.86 -4.05
C PRO A 79 -5.41 -8.15 -4.62
N GLY A 80 -4.93 -8.13 -5.87
CA GLY A 80 -4.39 -9.28 -6.59
C GLY A 80 -5.26 -10.52 -6.45
N MET A 81 -4.61 -11.63 -6.08
CA MET A 81 -5.24 -12.93 -5.85
C MET A 81 -5.78 -13.11 -4.42
N ALA A 82 -5.74 -12.09 -3.56
CA ALA A 82 -6.14 -12.22 -2.16
C ALA A 82 -7.60 -12.70 -2.04
N HIS A 83 -8.49 -12.25 -2.93
CA HIS A 83 -9.87 -12.72 -2.96
C HIS A 83 -9.99 -14.25 -3.11
N LEU A 84 -9.24 -14.83 -4.06
CA LEU A 84 -9.26 -16.27 -4.30
C LEU A 84 -8.60 -17.03 -3.14
N ARG A 85 -7.48 -16.51 -2.63
CA ARG A 85 -6.74 -17.11 -1.50
C ARG A 85 -7.58 -17.13 -0.22
N ILE A 86 -8.32 -16.06 0.08
CA ILE A 86 -9.31 -16.03 1.17
C ILE A 86 -10.40 -17.08 0.95
N LYS A 87 -10.93 -17.19 -0.28
CA LYS A 87 -11.93 -18.23 -0.59
C LYS A 87 -11.39 -19.64 -0.33
N ASN A 88 -10.13 -19.92 -0.68
CA ASN A 88 -9.49 -21.21 -0.46
C ASN A 88 -9.35 -21.50 1.05
N LEU A 89 -8.88 -20.53 1.83
CA LEU A 89 -8.79 -20.63 3.29
C LEU A 89 -10.14 -20.96 3.92
N ARG A 90 -11.20 -20.23 3.54
CA ARG A 90 -12.56 -20.46 4.03
C ARG A 90 -13.14 -21.80 3.63
N SER A 91 -12.70 -22.35 2.50
CA SER A 91 -13.15 -23.64 1.98
C SER A 91 -12.30 -24.81 2.51
N GLY A 92 -11.36 -24.55 3.42
CA GLY A 92 -10.46 -25.57 3.99
C GLY A 92 -9.35 -26.05 3.03
N GLN A 93 -9.15 -25.38 1.89
CA GLN A 93 -8.07 -25.72 0.95
C GLN A 93 -6.70 -25.22 1.40
N GLY A 94 -6.68 -24.28 2.37
CA GLY A 94 -5.46 -23.69 2.90
C GLY A 94 -4.84 -22.61 2.01
N ASP A 95 -3.72 -22.08 2.49
CA ASP A 95 -2.86 -21.14 1.76
C ASP A 95 -1.39 -21.42 2.10
N HIS A 96 -0.51 -21.39 1.11
CA HIS A 96 0.90 -21.74 1.31
C HIS A 96 1.65 -20.76 2.22
N LEU A 97 1.32 -19.46 2.16
CA LEU A 97 1.93 -18.46 3.03
C LEU A 97 1.53 -18.71 4.49
N VAL A 98 0.22 -18.88 4.73
CA VAL A 98 -0.33 -19.16 6.06
C VAL A 98 0.30 -20.41 6.66
N HIS A 99 0.45 -21.48 5.87
CA HIS A 99 1.10 -22.70 6.32
C HIS A 99 2.59 -22.51 6.59
N ALA A 100 3.33 -21.82 5.71
CA ALA A 100 4.77 -21.61 5.85
C ALA A 100 5.12 -20.78 7.09
N LEU A 101 4.31 -19.77 7.39
CA LEU A 101 4.47 -18.90 8.56
C LEU A 101 3.81 -19.46 9.82
N GLY A 102 3.05 -20.57 9.72
CA GLY A 102 2.31 -21.15 10.84
C GLY A 102 1.28 -20.20 11.46
N LEU A 103 0.67 -19.32 10.64
CA LEU A 103 -0.19 -18.26 11.15
C LEU A 103 -1.44 -18.82 11.82
N THR A 104 -1.74 -18.29 13.00
CA THR A 104 -2.93 -18.58 13.79
C THR A 104 -3.54 -17.29 14.32
N GLU A 105 -4.81 -17.37 14.71
CA GLU A 105 -5.55 -16.23 15.25
C GLU A 105 -4.83 -15.59 16.45
N GLY A 106 -4.74 -14.26 16.46
CA GLY A 106 -4.11 -13.49 17.54
C GLY A 106 -2.64 -13.14 17.33
N MET A 107 -1.97 -13.72 16.32
CA MET A 107 -0.56 -13.41 16.05
C MET A 107 -0.33 -11.98 15.54
N CYS A 108 0.85 -11.45 15.86
CA CYS A 108 1.38 -10.18 15.35
C CYS A 108 2.40 -10.46 14.23
N VAL A 109 2.10 -10.02 13.02
CA VAL A 109 2.94 -10.26 11.83
C VAL A 109 3.62 -8.96 11.38
N LEU A 110 4.89 -9.07 10.99
CA LEU A 110 5.63 -8.03 10.31
C LEU A 110 5.94 -8.45 8.86
N ASP A 111 5.23 -7.89 7.89
CA ASP A 111 5.55 -7.98 6.47
C ASP A 111 6.59 -6.91 6.14
N CYS A 112 7.82 -7.32 5.82
CA CYS A 112 8.91 -6.39 5.52
C CYS A 112 8.94 -5.93 4.05
N THR A 113 7.98 -6.37 3.24
CA THR A 113 7.97 -6.25 1.78
C THR A 113 6.54 -6.10 1.26
N LEU A 114 5.79 -5.12 1.78
CA LEU A 114 4.37 -4.92 1.48
C LEU A 114 4.04 -5.08 -0.01
N GLY A 115 4.84 -4.46 -0.90
CA GLY A 115 4.66 -4.57 -2.34
C GLY A 115 3.25 -4.16 -2.77
N THR A 116 2.47 -5.10 -3.33
CA THR A 116 1.08 -4.85 -3.74
C THR A 116 0.06 -4.98 -2.60
N GLY A 117 0.48 -5.49 -1.44
CA GLY A 117 -0.35 -5.74 -0.26
C GLY A 117 -1.14 -7.06 -0.29
N ALA A 118 -0.98 -7.88 -1.33
CA ALA A 118 -1.73 -9.13 -1.46
C ALA A 118 -1.43 -10.13 -0.33
N ASP A 119 -0.16 -10.29 0.05
CA ASP A 119 0.25 -11.18 1.14
C ASP A 119 -0.17 -10.63 2.51
N ALA A 120 0.07 -9.34 2.79
CA ALA A 120 -0.42 -8.67 3.99
C ALA A 120 -1.94 -8.84 4.22
N ILE A 121 -2.76 -8.86 3.15
CA ILE A 121 -4.20 -9.17 3.27
C ILE A 121 -4.45 -10.59 3.76
N ILE A 122 -3.67 -11.56 3.28
CA ILE A 122 -3.79 -12.97 3.68
C ILE A 122 -3.29 -13.20 5.10
N GLU A 123 -2.17 -12.59 5.47
CA GLU A 123 -1.68 -12.58 6.84
C GLU A 123 -2.75 -12.01 7.78
N SER A 124 -3.30 -10.85 7.44
CA SER A 124 -4.32 -10.17 8.26
C SER A 124 -5.62 -10.95 8.36
N PHE A 125 -5.99 -11.67 7.29
CA PHE A 125 -7.13 -12.56 7.32
C PHE A 125 -6.86 -13.77 8.23
N ALA A 126 -5.68 -14.38 8.16
CA ALA A 126 -5.31 -15.57 8.92
C ALA A 126 -5.18 -15.31 10.42
N VAL A 127 -4.59 -14.18 10.83
CA VAL A 127 -4.44 -13.82 12.25
C VAL A 127 -5.71 -13.24 12.87
N GLY A 128 -6.75 -13.02 12.06
CA GLY A 128 -8.07 -12.65 12.54
C GLY A 128 -8.16 -11.24 13.13
N ALA A 129 -9.23 -10.99 13.89
CA ALA A 129 -9.54 -9.68 14.45
C ALA A 129 -8.76 -9.36 15.74
N THR A 130 -8.20 -10.37 16.39
CA THR A 130 -7.39 -10.26 17.61
C THR A 130 -5.89 -10.16 17.32
N GLY A 131 -5.47 -10.48 16.09
CA GLY A 131 -4.10 -10.30 15.62
C GLY A 131 -3.87 -8.96 14.94
N SER A 132 -2.65 -8.75 14.46
CA SER A 132 -2.27 -7.52 13.75
C SER A 132 -1.24 -7.78 12.66
N VAL A 133 -1.23 -6.93 11.64
CA VAL A 133 -0.22 -6.93 10.59
C VAL A 133 0.37 -5.53 10.47
N THR A 134 1.69 -5.44 10.65
CA THR A 134 2.47 -4.26 10.27
C THR A 134 3.15 -4.57 8.95
N ALA A 135 2.97 -3.74 7.93
CA ALA A 135 3.55 -3.93 6.62
C ALA A 135 4.47 -2.76 6.25
N LEU A 136 5.70 -3.06 5.85
CA LEU A 136 6.75 -2.09 5.54
C LEU A 136 6.95 -1.99 4.04
N GLU A 137 7.15 -0.77 3.57
CA GLU A 137 7.55 -0.49 2.19
C GLU A 137 8.59 0.62 2.18
N ALA A 138 9.75 0.35 1.59
CA ALA A 138 10.85 1.31 1.54
C ALA A 138 10.55 2.48 0.60
N ASN A 139 9.78 2.24 -0.47
CA ASN A 139 9.38 3.28 -1.41
C ASN A 139 8.13 4.03 -0.90
N PRO A 140 8.25 5.32 -0.51
CA PRO A 140 7.15 6.07 0.09
C PRO A 140 5.95 6.28 -0.85
N ILE A 141 6.16 6.26 -2.17
CA ILE A 141 5.07 6.36 -3.15
C ILE A 141 4.26 5.06 -3.19
N ILE A 142 4.92 3.90 -3.17
CA ILE A 142 4.26 2.59 -3.14
C ILE A 142 3.50 2.46 -1.81
N ALA A 143 4.16 2.77 -0.69
CA ALA A 143 3.56 2.75 0.64
C ALA A 143 2.28 3.61 0.70
N ALA A 144 2.31 4.82 0.14
CA ALA A 144 1.15 5.71 0.12
C ALA A 144 0.01 5.17 -0.75
N VAL A 145 0.28 4.70 -1.97
CA VAL A 145 -0.76 4.19 -2.88
C VAL A 145 -1.42 2.92 -2.32
N ILE A 146 -0.61 1.98 -1.86
CA ILE A 146 -1.09 0.68 -1.38
C ILE A 146 -1.73 0.83 0.00
N GLY A 147 -1.13 1.61 0.91
CA GLY A 147 -1.72 1.93 2.20
C GLY A 147 -3.07 2.65 2.07
N ASP A 148 -3.19 3.62 1.16
CA ASP A 148 -4.48 4.27 0.89
C ASP A 148 -5.53 3.29 0.37
N GLY A 149 -5.13 2.38 -0.52
CA GLY A 149 -5.98 1.30 -1.01
C GLY A 149 -6.46 0.36 0.09
N LEU A 150 -5.54 -0.11 0.94
CA LEU A 150 -5.85 -0.98 2.08
C LEU A 150 -6.72 -0.28 3.13
N ALA A 151 -6.67 1.06 3.23
CA ALA A 151 -7.49 1.83 4.17
C ALA A 151 -8.86 2.25 3.60
N HIS A 152 -9.00 2.40 2.27
CA HIS A 152 -10.19 3.04 1.69
C HIS A 152 -10.86 2.29 0.54
N ALA A 153 -10.25 1.26 -0.06
CA ALA A 153 -10.88 0.52 -1.16
C ALA A 153 -12.19 -0.15 -0.70
N THR A 154 -13.23 -0.03 -1.52
CA THR A 154 -14.58 -0.55 -1.25
C THR A 154 -14.98 -1.61 -2.26
N GLY A 155 -15.87 -2.52 -1.86
CA GLY A 155 -16.39 -3.59 -2.70
C GLY A 155 -17.27 -4.54 -1.88
N ASP A 156 -17.80 -5.56 -2.54
CA ASP A 156 -18.84 -6.43 -1.95
C ASP A 156 -18.27 -7.53 -1.04
N ASN A 157 -16.95 -7.64 -0.90
CA ASN A 157 -16.30 -8.61 -0.02
C ASN A 157 -15.93 -8.00 1.34
N TYR A 158 -16.91 -7.97 2.24
CA TYR A 158 -16.78 -7.38 3.56
C TYR A 158 -15.63 -7.98 4.39
N GLU A 159 -15.44 -9.31 4.36
CA GLU A 159 -14.40 -9.98 5.15
C GLU A 159 -12.99 -9.58 4.69
N MET A 160 -12.77 -9.53 3.37
CA MET A 160 -11.49 -9.09 2.80
C MET A 160 -11.22 -7.62 3.15
N HIS A 161 -12.23 -6.76 3.06
CA HIS A 161 -12.07 -5.36 3.45
C HIS A 161 -11.81 -5.21 4.95
N ALA A 162 -12.47 -6.00 5.80
CA ALA A 162 -12.18 -6.01 7.23
C ALA A 162 -10.73 -6.41 7.52
N ALA A 163 -10.19 -7.40 6.80
CA ALA A 163 -8.76 -7.74 6.87
C ALA A 163 -7.87 -6.57 6.44
N MET A 164 -8.15 -5.95 5.29
CA MET A 164 -7.40 -4.78 4.82
C MET A 164 -7.33 -3.66 5.88
N ARG A 165 -8.43 -3.38 6.60
CA ARG A 165 -8.48 -2.30 7.62
C ARG A 165 -7.64 -2.55 8.86
N ARG A 166 -7.15 -3.77 9.09
CA ARG A 166 -6.29 -4.10 10.23
C ARG A 166 -4.80 -3.99 9.92
N ILE A 167 -4.44 -3.69 8.67
CA ILE A 167 -3.04 -3.59 8.25
C ILE A 167 -2.53 -2.18 8.51
N SER A 168 -1.46 -2.05 9.28
CA SER A 168 -0.74 -0.79 9.48
C SER A 168 0.42 -0.72 8.49
N VAL A 169 0.38 0.25 7.57
CA VAL A 169 1.44 0.44 6.57
C VAL A 169 2.43 1.51 7.02
N HIS A 170 3.73 1.20 6.94
CA HIS A 170 4.80 2.14 7.24
C HIS A 170 5.74 2.30 6.04
N ALA A 171 5.95 3.54 5.63
CA ALA A 171 7.02 3.88 4.70
C ALA A 171 8.37 3.85 5.45
N ALA A 172 9.05 2.72 5.41
CA ALA A 172 10.27 2.47 6.18
C ALA A 172 11.17 1.43 5.49
N ASP A 173 12.47 1.56 5.69
CA ASP A 173 13.41 0.49 5.40
C ASP A 173 13.25 -0.62 6.45
N ALA A 174 13.18 -1.87 6.00
CA ALA A 174 12.91 -3.01 6.88
C ALA A 174 14.01 -3.25 7.91
N LEU A 175 15.28 -3.06 7.54
CA LEU A 175 16.41 -3.25 8.46
C LEU A 175 16.38 -2.18 9.55
N ASP A 176 16.24 -0.91 9.16
CA ASP A 176 16.15 0.20 10.12
C ASP A 176 14.95 0.03 11.06
N TYR A 177 13.80 -0.39 10.54
CA TYR A 177 12.60 -0.64 11.35
C TYR A 177 12.83 -1.77 12.35
N LEU A 178 13.35 -2.92 11.89
CA LEU A 178 13.64 -4.09 12.72
C LEU A 178 14.63 -3.79 13.84
N CYS A 179 15.72 -3.08 13.55
CA CYS A 179 16.70 -2.69 14.55
C CYS A 179 16.14 -1.79 15.66
N ALA A 180 15.00 -1.13 15.42
CA ALA A 180 14.32 -0.28 16.40
C ALA A 180 13.26 -1.02 17.23
N GLN A 181 12.95 -2.29 16.91
CA GLN A 181 11.95 -3.06 17.63
C GLN A 181 12.54 -3.77 18.85
N ALA A 182 11.68 -4.07 19.82
CA ALA A 182 12.05 -4.92 20.95
C ALA A 182 12.11 -6.39 20.50
N ASP A 183 12.97 -7.17 21.15
CA ASP A 183 13.04 -8.61 20.93
C ASP A 183 11.67 -9.28 21.16
N GLY A 184 11.29 -10.19 20.26
CA GLY A 184 10.05 -10.95 20.36
C GLY A 184 8.77 -10.12 20.20
N SER A 185 8.83 -8.92 19.61
CA SER A 185 7.65 -8.07 19.41
C SER A 185 6.70 -8.53 18.30
N TYR A 186 7.12 -9.51 17.49
CA TYR A 186 6.34 -10.10 16.41
C TYR A 186 6.46 -11.63 16.45
N ASP A 187 5.36 -12.31 16.17
CA ASP A 187 5.30 -13.78 16.14
C ASP A 187 5.80 -14.34 14.81
N ALA A 188 5.67 -13.57 13.73
CA ALA A 188 6.18 -13.91 12.40
C ALA A 188 6.74 -12.67 11.70
N VAL A 189 7.85 -12.85 10.98
CA VAL A 189 8.46 -11.83 10.12
C VAL A 189 8.58 -12.39 8.72
N TYR A 190 7.99 -11.72 7.73
CA TYR A 190 7.92 -12.15 6.34
C TYR A 190 8.73 -11.25 5.42
N PHE A 191 9.38 -11.86 4.42
CA PHE A 191 10.14 -11.19 3.37
C PHE A 191 9.89 -11.88 2.03
N ASP A 192 9.39 -11.12 1.06
CA ASP A 192 9.33 -11.45 -0.36
C ASP A 192 9.91 -10.29 -1.20
N PRO A 193 11.23 -10.10 -1.14
CA PRO A 193 11.85 -8.99 -1.84
C PRO A 193 11.79 -9.22 -3.36
N MET A 194 11.41 -8.20 -4.12
CA MET A 194 11.62 -8.24 -5.57
C MET A 194 13.10 -8.46 -5.88
N PHE A 195 13.40 -9.41 -6.77
CA PHE A 195 14.77 -9.63 -7.23
C PHE A 195 15.33 -8.35 -7.84
N ARG A 196 16.44 -7.85 -7.29
CA ARG A 196 17.11 -6.62 -7.78
C ARG A 196 17.57 -6.71 -9.24
N ARG A 197 17.79 -7.93 -9.71
CA ARG A 197 18.01 -8.27 -11.12
C ARG A 197 17.21 -9.55 -11.40
N PRO A 198 16.23 -9.53 -12.32
CA PRO A 198 15.59 -10.75 -12.78
C PRO A 198 16.66 -11.73 -13.28
N VAL A 199 16.61 -12.98 -12.80
CA VAL A 199 17.43 -14.04 -13.38
C VAL A 199 16.72 -14.45 -14.66
N HIS A 200 17.28 -14.06 -15.81
CA HIS A 200 16.90 -14.60 -17.11
C HIS A 200 17.73 -15.85 -17.41
#